data_AF-A0A3S8SCF2-F1
#
_entry.id   AF-A0A3S8SCF2-F1
#
_cell.length_a   1.000
_cell.length_b   1.000
_cell.length_c   1.000
_cell.angle_alpha   90.00
_cell.angle_beta   90.00
_cell.angle_gamma   90.00
#
_symmetry.space_group_name_H-M   'P 1'
#
loop_
_entity.id
_entity.type
_entity.pdbx_description
1 polymer ?
#
loop_
_entity_poly.entity_id
_entity_poly.type
_entity_poly.pdbx_seq_one_letter_code
_entity_poly.pdbx_strand_id
1 'polypeptide(L)'
;MQAYSPDYIRDALVRFAYHSNAIEGNSLSLGQTEAIVLYDRVTFVNNKGVKLRDIYEASNQKDAFYLMLNMTNNNAELTIDNILKLQ
;
A
#
# COMPACT_ATOMS: atom_id res chain seq x y z
N MET A 1 -14.64 9.69 -11.76
CA MET A 1 -13.21 9.33 -11.79
C MET A 1 -12.65 9.60 -13.18
N GLN A 2 -11.86 10.66 -13.34
CA GLN A 2 -10.75 10.74 -14.30
C GLN A 2 -9.90 11.97 -13.91
N ALA A 3 -9.11 11.85 -12.84
CA ALA A 3 -8.09 12.88 -12.53
C ALA A 3 -6.67 12.40 -12.86
N TYR A 4 -6.43 11.08 -12.85
CA TYR A 4 -5.10 10.50 -13.06
C TYR A 4 -5.18 9.20 -13.86
N SER A 5 -4.12 8.89 -14.61
CA SER A 5 -4.02 7.62 -15.33
C SER A 5 -3.88 6.45 -14.35
N PRO A 6 -4.34 5.24 -14.73
CA PRO A 6 -4.11 4.04 -13.94
C PRO A 6 -2.63 3.82 -13.60
N ASP A 7 -1.73 4.11 -14.55
CA ASP A 7 -0.29 3.97 -14.34
C ASP A 7 0.24 4.92 -13.26
N TYR A 8 -0.24 6.17 -13.25
CA TYR A 8 0.13 7.13 -12.20
C TYR A 8 -0.34 6.67 -10.82
N ILE A 9 -1.58 6.16 -10.72
CA ILE A 9 -2.12 5.66 -9.45
C ILE A 9 -1.32 4.43 -8.98
N ARG A 10 -0.97 3.51 -9.88
CA ARG A 10 -0.15 2.33 -9.56
C ARG A 10 1.26 2.74 -9.09
N ASP A 11 1.91 3.67 -9.78
CA ASP A 11 3.22 4.19 -9.40
C ASP A 11 3.18 4.90 -8.02
N ALA A 12 2.19 5.77 -7.80
CA ALA A 12 2.00 6.46 -6.53
C ALA A 12 1.77 5.47 -5.39
N LEU A 13 0.93 4.46 -5.60
CA LEU A 13 0.66 3.41 -4.61
C LEU A 13 1.94 2.62 -4.26
N VAL A 14 2.73 2.20 -5.24
CA VAL A 14 3.98 1.46 -5.00
C VAL A 14 4.97 2.31 -4.20
N ARG A 15 5.19 3.57 -4.60
CA ARG A 15 6.10 4.47 -3.89
C ARG A 15 5.61 4.78 -2.47
N PHE A 16 4.30 4.98 -2.31
CA PHE A 16 3.71 5.23 -1.00
C PHE A 16 3.93 4.04 -0.07
N ALA A 17 3.53 2.83 -0.50
CA ALA A 17 3.67 1.63 0.32
C ALA A 17 5.12 1.25 0.61
N TYR A 18 6.04 1.49 -0.32
CA TYR A 18 7.45 1.23 -0.09
C TYR A 18 8.03 2.18 0.96
N HIS A 19 7.81 3.48 0.80
CA HIS A 19 8.42 4.48 1.68
C HIS A 19 7.77 4.55 3.06
N SER A 20 6.43 4.46 3.18
CA SER A 20 5.74 4.50 4.47
C SER A 20 6.17 3.33 5.35
N ASN A 21 6.09 2.11 4.81
CA ASN A 21 6.41 0.91 5.58
C ASN A 21 7.91 0.84 5.91
N ALA A 22 8.80 1.29 5.00
CA ALA A 22 10.24 1.34 5.28
C ALA A 22 10.59 2.29 6.43
N ILE A 23 9.87 3.41 6.59
CA ILE A 23 10.03 4.32 7.74
C ILE A 23 9.70 3.60 9.06
N GLU A 24 8.76 2.65 9.04
CA GLU A 24 8.36 1.83 10.19
C GLU A 24 9.22 0.58 10.38
N GLY A 25 10.22 0.35 9.52
CA GLY A 25 11.19 -0.74 9.63
C GLY A 25 10.83 -2.00 8.85
N ASN A 26 9.87 -1.91 7.92
CA ASN A 26 9.58 -2.96 6.95
C ASN A 26 10.81 -3.21 6.04
N SER A 27 11.10 -4.48 5.77
CA SER A 27 12.33 -4.92 5.10
C SER A 27 12.16 -5.27 3.61
N LEU A 28 10.96 -5.11 3.05
CA LEU A 28 10.70 -5.37 1.64
C LEU A 28 11.52 -4.42 0.75
N SER A 29 12.11 -4.99 -0.30
CA SER A 29 12.65 -4.18 -1.41
C SER A 29 11.51 -3.58 -2.24
N LEU A 30 11.79 -2.51 -2.99
CA LEU A 30 10.82 -1.87 -3.88
C LEU A 30 10.14 -2.86 -4.83
N GLY A 31 10.91 -3.78 -5.44
CA GLY A 31 10.35 -4.79 -6.33
C GLY A 31 9.47 -5.83 -5.63
N GLN A 32 9.76 -6.15 -4.37
CA GLN A 32 8.88 -7.03 -3.56
C GLN A 32 7.60 -6.30 -3.16
N THR A 33 7.69 -5.02 -2.78
CA THR A 33 6.52 -4.18 -2.52
C THR A 33 5.64 -4.07 -3.76
N GLU A 34 6.23 -3.81 -4.93
CA GLU A 34 5.51 -3.78 -6.21
C GLU A 34 4.81 -5.12 -6.50
N ALA A 35 5.53 -6.24 -6.34
CA ALA A 35 4.99 -7.57 -6.55
C ALA A 35 3.75 -7.87 -5.68
N ILE A 36 3.81 -7.47 -4.41
CA ILE A 36 2.71 -7.66 -3.46
C ILE A 36 1.55 -6.72 -3.82
N VAL A 37 1.82 -5.43 -3.94
CA VAL A 37 0.78 -4.40 -4.02
C VAL A 37 0.05 -4.42 -5.38
N LEU A 38 0.77 -4.65 -6.48
CA LEU A 38 0.18 -4.62 -7.81
C LEU A 38 -0.28 -5.98 -8.34
N TYR A 39 0.29 -7.08 -7.81
CA TYR A 39 0.08 -8.41 -8.37
C TYR A 39 -0.26 -9.49 -7.33
N ASP A 40 -0.35 -9.13 -6.04
CA ASP A 40 -0.64 -10.05 -4.93
C ASP A 40 0.31 -11.26 -4.90
N ARG A 41 1.60 -11.01 -5.19
CA ARG A 41 2.65 -12.03 -5.29
C ARG A 41 3.80 -11.75 -4.33
N VAL A 42 4.24 -12.80 -3.64
CA VAL A 42 5.50 -12.79 -2.88
C VAL A 42 6.61 -13.34 -3.78
N THR A 43 7.60 -12.50 -4.09
CA THR A 43 8.79 -12.92 -4.83
C THR A 43 9.91 -13.35 -3.88
N PHE A 44 10.92 -14.05 -4.42
CA PHE A 44 12.07 -14.62 -3.71
C PHE A 44 12.42 -13.94 -2.38
N VAL A 45 12.32 -14.73 -1.31
CA VAL A 45 12.84 -14.43 0.01
C VAL A 45 14.28 -14.90 0.03
N ASN A 46 15.24 -13.96 0.09
CA ASN A 46 16.66 -14.29 0.21
C ASN A 46 16.95 -15.01 1.56
N ASN A 47 18.20 -15.42 1.77
CA ASN A 47 18.64 -16.17 2.97
C ASN A 47 18.42 -15.44 4.31
N LYS A 48 17.98 -14.17 4.32
CA LYS A 48 17.60 -13.42 5.53
C LYS A 48 16.12 -13.52 5.87
N GLY A 49 15.31 -14.06 4.94
CA GLY A 49 13.86 -14.11 5.06
C GLY A 49 13.21 -12.73 4.99
N VAL A 50 11.93 -12.70 4.65
CA VAL A 50 11.04 -11.54 4.76
C VAL A 50 10.08 -11.92 5.88
N LYS A 51 9.83 -10.98 6.79
CA LYS A 51 8.86 -11.22 7.86
C LYS A 51 7.48 -11.28 7.24
N LEU A 52 6.67 -12.25 7.66
CA LEU A 52 5.27 -12.34 7.21
C LEU A 52 4.48 -11.04 7.49
N ARG A 53 4.79 -10.36 8.59
CA ARG A 53 4.23 -9.04 8.93
C ARG A 53 4.48 -8.01 7.83
N ASP A 54 5.71 -7.93 7.32
CA ASP A 54 6.09 -6.95 6.32
C ASP A 54 5.25 -7.12 5.02
N ILE A 55 4.91 -8.37 4.69
CA ILE A 55 4.04 -8.72 3.56
C ILE A 55 2.61 -8.21 3.81
N TYR A 56 2.08 -8.45 5.01
CA TYR A 56 0.74 -7.98 5.37
C TYR A 56 0.66 -6.46 5.43
N GLU A 57 1.67 -5.76 5.95
CA GLU A 57 1.71 -4.31 5.95
C GLU A 57 1.66 -3.74 4.52
N ALA A 58 2.40 -4.33 3.57
CA ALA A 58 2.33 -3.91 2.17
C ALA A 58 0.95 -4.20 1.54
N SER A 59 0.38 -5.37 1.82
CA SER A 59 -0.97 -5.73 1.33
C SER A 59 -2.04 -4.81 1.91
N ASN A 60 -2.02 -4.54 3.22
CA ASN A 60 -3.01 -3.69 3.88
C ASN A 60 -2.88 -2.23 3.40
N GLN A 61 -1.66 -1.77 3.10
CA GLN A 61 -1.43 -0.42 2.59
C GLN A 61 -2.11 -0.18 1.23
N LYS A 62 -2.19 -1.21 0.37
CA LYS A 62 -2.97 -1.18 -0.89
C LYS A 62 -4.44 -0.89 -0.61
N ASP A 63 -5.04 -1.64 0.31
CA ASP A 63 -6.46 -1.51 0.63
C ASP A 63 -6.77 -0.16 1.26
N ALA A 64 -5.94 0.28 2.22
CA ALA A 64 -6.05 1.60 2.84
C ALA A 64 -5.92 2.74 1.81
N PHE A 65 -4.99 2.61 0.85
CA PHE A 65 -4.80 3.62 -0.20
C PHE A 65 -6.03 3.75 -1.11
N TYR A 66 -6.60 2.63 -1.57
CA TYR A 66 -7.82 2.67 -2.38
C TYR A 66 -9.04 3.15 -1.58
N LEU A 67 -9.11 2.81 -0.28
CA LEU A 67 -10.14 3.34 0.59
C LEU A 67 -10.03 4.86 0.72
N MET A 68 -8.83 5.41 0.91
CA MET A 68 -8.60 6.87 0.92
C MET A 68 -9.05 7.52 -0.40
N LEU A 69 -8.67 6.96 -1.55
CA LEU A 69 -9.11 7.47 -2.85
C LEU A 69 -10.64 7.44 -2.99
N ASN A 70 -11.29 6.37 -2.51
CA ASN A 70 -12.75 6.28 -2.50
C ASN A 70 -13.38 7.35 -1.59
N MET A 71 -12.88 7.52 -0.38
CA MET A 71 -13.34 8.56 0.55
C MET A 71 -13.20 9.95 -0.05
N THR A 72 -12.04 10.27 -0.65
CA THR A 72 -11.81 11.56 -1.33
C THR A 72 -12.77 11.77 -2.50
N ASN A 73 -12.97 10.76 -3.35
CA ASN A 73 -13.88 10.86 -4.50
C ASN A 73 -15.35 11.08 -4.10
N ASN A 74 -15.73 10.63 -2.90
CA ASN A 74 -17.08 10.79 -2.37
C ASN A 74 -17.23 12.00 -1.44
N ASN A 75 -16.21 12.87 -1.35
CA ASN A 75 -16.17 13.99 -0.39
C ASN A 75 -16.53 13.55 1.04
N ALA A 76 -16.08 12.37 1.44
CA ALA A 76 -16.34 11.85 2.78
C ALA A 76 -15.71 12.77 3.83
N GLU A 77 -16.45 13.04 4.91
CA GLU A 77 -15.93 13.82 6.04
C GLU A 77 -14.80 13.06 6.75
N LEU A 78 -13.82 13.82 7.25
CA LEU A 78 -12.75 13.28 8.10
C LEU A 78 -13.28 13.06 9.52
N THR A 79 -13.80 11.86 9.76
CA THR A 79 -14.34 11.43 11.05
C THR A 79 -13.45 10.35 11.68
N ILE A 80 -13.57 10.16 13.00
CA ILE A 80 -12.88 9.08 13.72
C ILE A 80 -13.25 7.71 13.11
N ASP A 81 -14.52 7.48 12.81
CA ASP A 81 -14.99 6.23 12.21
C ASP A 81 -14.33 5.94 10.85
N ASN A 82 -14.04 6.97 10.06
CA ASN A 82 -13.35 6.81 8.79
C ASN A 82 -11.85 6.55 8.99
N ILE A 83 -11.23 7.17 9.99
CA ILE A 83 -9.82 6.92 10.35
C ILE A 83 -9.62 5.49 10.86
N LEU A 84 -10.55 4.97 11.67
CA LEU A 84 -10.46 3.60 12.20
C LEU A 84 -10.56 2.51 11.11
N LYS A 85 -11.11 2.82 9.93
CA LYS A 85 -11.12 1.89 8.79
C LYS A 85 -9.79 1.83 8.04
N LEU A 86 -8.88 2.77 8.31
CA LEU A 86 -7.55 2.83 7.70
C LEU A 86 -6.46 2.14 8.54
N GLN A 87 -6.82 1.61 9.72
CA GLN A 87 -5.91 0.91 10.63
C GLN A 87 -5.79 -0.58 10.32
#